data_AF-A0A3M1B5E5-F1
#
_entry.id   AF-A0A3M1B5E5-F1
#
_cell.length_a   1.000
_cell.length_b   1.000
_cell.length_c   1.000
_cell.angle_alpha   90.00
_cell.angle_beta   90.00
_cell.angle_gamma   90.00
#
_symmetry.space_group_name_H-M   'P 1'
#
loop_
_entity.id
_entity.type
_entity.pdbx_description
1 polymer ?
#
loop_
_entity_poly.entity_id
_entity_poly.type
_entity_poly.pdbx_seq_one_letter_code
_entity_poly.pdbx_strand_id
1 'polypeptide(L)'
;MNGRAFLSFWIVVWGVWGMVFMSGNRVWSQDKSSTASKKPEKKKAAAAKSETTKTTKKKKKQFAKGKGKLVILVNVQRKGKVKLTKTMLRNIFLKKTPGWHPKFRSFKSQVNKAFLKTVVKMSVKNFDLYWEKFTTFTGQNKPRQYRGAYSVIRKIGKDKMGIGFLYLYEWEKYKRKAKKSNRYKKLLQKVHPALFLEVKK
;
A
#
# COMPACT_ATOMS: atom_id res chain seq x y z
N MET A 1 62.46 1.37 -4.25
CA MET A 1 61.93 1.65 -5.60
C MET A 1 60.62 2.38 -5.46
N ASN A 2 60.63 3.64 -5.89
CA ASN A 2 59.53 4.61 -5.86
C ASN A 2 58.53 4.34 -6.99
N GLY A 3 57.31 4.85 -6.83
CA GLY A 3 56.53 5.31 -8.00
C GLY A 3 55.10 4.80 -8.10
N ARG A 4 54.19 5.45 -7.36
CA ARG A 4 52.78 5.57 -7.73
C ARG A 4 52.67 6.33 -9.05
N ALA A 5 51.85 5.86 -9.99
CA ALA A 5 51.33 6.68 -11.08
C ALA A 5 49.80 6.55 -11.14
N PHE A 6 49.15 7.57 -10.58
CA PHE A 6 47.76 7.93 -10.83
C PHE A 6 47.72 8.75 -12.14
N LEU A 7 46.94 8.32 -13.12
CA LEU A 7 46.37 9.19 -14.16
C LEU A 7 44.89 8.78 -14.30
N SER A 8 43.89 9.55 -13.87
CA SER A 8 43.47 10.88 -14.35
C SER A 8 43.02 10.85 -15.81
N PHE A 9 41.74 10.54 -16.06
CA PHE A 9 41.01 11.17 -17.17
C PHE A 9 39.61 11.57 -16.69
N TRP A 10 39.46 12.88 -16.56
CA TRP A 10 38.22 13.63 -16.38
C TRP A 10 37.91 14.29 -17.74
N ILE A 11 36.66 14.73 -17.90
CA ILE A 11 36.15 15.73 -18.89
C ILE A 11 35.86 15.18 -20.29
N VAL A 12 34.74 15.47 -20.99
CA VAL A 12 33.48 16.24 -20.82
C VAL A 12 32.64 15.87 -22.06
N VAL A 13 31.31 15.75 -21.96
CA VAL A 13 30.37 16.45 -22.89
C VAL A 13 29.04 16.66 -22.16
N TRP A 14 28.77 17.93 -21.89
CA TRP A 14 27.49 18.55 -21.58
C TRP A 14 26.72 18.85 -22.90
N GLY A 15 25.40 18.92 -22.82
CA GLY A 15 24.50 19.38 -23.91
C GLY A 15 23.57 18.25 -24.34
N VAL A 16 22.25 18.32 -24.19
CA VAL A 16 21.37 19.42 -24.57
C VAL A 16 20.23 19.58 -23.56
N TRP A 17 20.17 20.79 -22.99
CA TRP A 17 19.02 21.38 -22.34
C TRP A 17 18.49 22.44 -23.31
N GLY A 18 17.21 22.36 -23.69
CA GLY A 18 16.56 23.30 -24.60
C GLY A 18 15.13 22.86 -24.84
N MET A 19 14.19 23.35 -24.03
CA MET A 19 13.27 24.43 -24.39
C MET A 19 12.18 24.00 -25.40
N VAL A 20 11.01 23.64 -24.89
CA VAL A 20 9.73 24.20 -25.37
C VAL A 20 8.80 24.33 -24.16
N PHE A 21 8.71 25.55 -23.63
CA PHE A 21 7.70 25.98 -22.67
C PHE A 21 7.10 27.28 -23.25
N MET A 22 5.95 27.17 -23.88
CA MET A 22 5.04 28.25 -24.32
C MET A 22 3.81 27.53 -24.85
N SER A 23 2.56 27.97 -24.74
CA SER A 23 1.85 29.02 -24.04
C SER A 23 0.39 28.71 -24.38
N GLY A 24 -0.57 28.89 -23.48
CA GLY A 24 -1.97 28.69 -23.87
C GLY A 24 -2.93 28.47 -22.71
N ASN A 25 -3.05 29.50 -21.88
CA ASN A 25 -4.10 29.62 -20.91
C ASN A 25 -5.33 30.25 -21.61
N ARG A 26 -6.53 29.82 -21.18
CA ARG A 26 -7.77 30.61 -21.03
C ARG A 26 -8.80 30.78 -22.17
N VAL A 27 -10.06 30.70 -21.67
CA VAL A 27 -11.29 31.47 -22.00
C VAL A 27 -12.19 30.83 -23.07
N TRP A 28 -13.40 30.31 -22.78
CA TRP A 28 -14.66 30.85 -22.20
C TRP A 28 -15.59 31.47 -23.26
N SER A 29 -16.88 31.42 -22.95
CA SER A 29 -18.09 31.84 -23.72
C SER A 29 -18.67 30.80 -24.70
N GLN A 30 -19.91 30.31 -24.47
CA GLN A 30 -21.23 30.98 -24.64
C GLN A 30 -21.42 31.42 -26.11
N ASP A 31 -22.52 31.12 -26.81
CA ASP A 31 -23.92 31.29 -26.40
C ASP A 31 -24.85 30.74 -27.52
N LYS A 32 -26.12 30.44 -27.18
CA LYS A 32 -27.34 30.63 -28.01
C LYS A 32 -27.45 29.81 -29.31
N SER A 33 -28.58 29.44 -29.89
CA SER A 33 -30.02 29.59 -29.67
C SER A 33 -30.66 28.89 -30.88
N SER A 34 -31.77 28.17 -30.72
CA SER A 34 -32.88 28.26 -31.68
C SER A 34 -34.06 27.41 -31.20
N THR A 35 -35.08 28.12 -30.74
CA THR A 35 -36.48 27.75 -30.63
C THR A 35 -37.04 27.16 -31.92
N ALA A 36 -37.84 26.10 -31.81
CA ALA A 36 -38.94 25.84 -32.74
C ALA A 36 -40.14 25.20 -31.99
N SER A 37 -41.25 25.91 -32.08
CA SER A 37 -42.57 25.65 -31.51
C SER A 37 -43.30 24.50 -32.19
N LYS A 38 -44.08 23.70 -31.43
CA LYS A 38 -45.54 23.46 -31.64
C LYS A 38 -46.10 22.38 -30.69
N LYS A 39 -47.18 22.75 -29.98
CA LYS A 39 -48.19 21.88 -29.29
C LYS A 39 -48.90 20.98 -30.34
N PRO A 40 -49.56 19.83 -29.99
CA PRO A 40 -50.67 19.81 -29.03
C PRO A 40 -50.85 18.51 -28.18
N GLU A 41 -51.85 18.63 -27.33
CA GLU A 41 -52.37 17.80 -26.24
C GLU A 41 -53.26 16.63 -26.73
N LYS A 42 -53.09 15.39 -26.21
CA LYS A 42 -54.18 14.51 -25.71
C LYS A 42 -53.73 13.06 -25.41
N LYS A 43 -54.08 12.63 -24.19
CA LYS A 43 -54.56 11.30 -23.74
C LYS A 43 -53.81 10.03 -24.18
N LYS A 44 -53.26 9.31 -23.19
CA LYS A 44 -53.81 8.00 -22.76
C LYS A 44 -53.15 7.55 -21.45
N ALA A 45 -53.98 7.36 -20.44
CA ALA A 45 -53.67 6.55 -19.28
C ALA A 45 -53.60 5.08 -19.74
N ALA A 46 -52.49 4.41 -19.44
CA ALA A 46 -52.41 2.95 -19.46
C ALA A 46 -51.40 2.51 -18.41
N ALA A 47 -51.88 1.64 -17.53
CA ALA A 47 -51.21 1.12 -16.37
C ALA A 47 -49.86 0.46 -16.70
N ALA A 48 -48.78 0.97 -16.12
CA ALA A 48 -47.54 0.23 -15.96
C ALA A 48 -47.39 -0.12 -14.49
N LYS A 49 -47.78 -1.35 -14.15
CA LYS A 49 -47.57 -2.01 -12.87
C LYS A 49 -46.10 -1.79 -12.44
N SER A 50 -45.91 -1.07 -11.35
CA SER A 50 -44.62 -0.97 -10.67
C SER A 50 -44.32 -2.32 -10.01
N GLU A 51 -43.78 -3.27 -10.77
CA GLU A 51 -43.15 -4.45 -10.21
C GLU A 51 -41.88 -4.02 -9.48
N THR A 52 -42.08 -3.69 -8.20
CA THR A 52 -41.02 -3.63 -7.21
C THR A 52 -40.49 -5.05 -7.05
N THR A 53 -39.56 -5.42 -7.92
CA THR A 53 -38.70 -6.57 -7.74
C THR A 53 -37.87 -6.32 -6.49
N LYS A 54 -38.42 -6.72 -5.33
CA LYS A 54 -37.67 -6.93 -4.10
C LYS A 54 -36.64 -8.01 -4.40
N THR A 55 -35.49 -7.58 -4.91
CA THR A 55 -34.28 -8.38 -4.90
C THR A 55 -33.87 -8.47 -3.44
N THR A 56 -34.41 -9.50 -2.79
CA THR A 56 -33.98 -9.97 -1.48
C THR A 56 -32.50 -10.29 -1.60
N LYS A 57 -31.65 -9.30 -1.31
CA LYS A 57 -30.21 -9.50 -1.12
C LYS A 57 -30.08 -10.47 0.04
N LYS A 58 -30.05 -11.77 -0.26
CA LYS A 58 -29.45 -12.79 0.61
C LYS A 58 -28.05 -12.27 0.89
N LYS A 59 -27.86 -11.68 2.08
CA LYS A 59 -26.54 -11.45 2.68
C LYS A 59 -25.93 -12.84 2.83
N LYS A 60 -25.31 -13.36 1.77
CA LYS A 60 -24.37 -14.47 1.90
C LYS A 60 -23.31 -13.94 2.85
N LYS A 61 -23.37 -14.43 4.10
CA LYS A 61 -22.31 -14.34 5.09
C LYS A 61 -21.13 -15.09 4.47
N GLN A 62 -20.42 -14.46 3.54
CA GLN A 62 -19.13 -14.93 3.07
C GLN A 62 -18.22 -14.79 4.28
N PHE A 63 -18.15 -15.85 5.07
CA PHE A 63 -17.11 -16.06 6.06
C PHE A 63 -15.79 -15.90 5.32
N ALA A 64 -15.20 -14.74 5.50
CA ALA A 64 -13.96 -14.40 4.85
C ALA A 64 -12.84 -15.18 5.54
N LYS A 65 -12.65 -16.43 5.11
CA LYS A 65 -11.56 -17.29 5.54
C LYS A 65 -10.26 -16.48 5.52
N GLY A 66 -9.67 -16.26 6.69
CA GLY A 66 -8.37 -15.60 6.86
C GLY A 66 -8.35 -14.08 7.02
N LYS A 67 -9.49 -13.35 7.02
CA LYS A 67 -9.50 -11.90 7.35
C LYS A 67 -9.23 -11.60 8.85
N GLY A 68 -9.25 -12.64 9.69
CA GLY A 68 -9.00 -12.54 11.14
C GLY A 68 -7.57 -12.82 11.58
N LYS A 69 -6.65 -13.20 10.68
CA LYS A 69 -5.26 -13.50 11.05
C LYS A 69 -4.28 -12.64 10.25
N LEU A 70 -3.39 -11.95 10.94
CA LEU A 70 -2.26 -11.22 10.37
C LEU A 70 -1.00 -12.09 10.41
N VAL A 71 -0.16 -11.93 9.41
CA VAL A 71 1.17 -12.55 9.32
C VAL A 71 2.19 -11.43 9.29
N ILE A 72 3.16 -11.52 10.19
CA ILE A 72 4.34 -10.67 10.17
C ILE A 72 5.39 -11.35 9.30
N LEU A 73 5.91 -10.61 8.34
CA LEU A 73 6.91 -11.05 7.39
C LEU A 73 8.22 -10.30 7.64
N VAL A 74 9.33 -11.02 7.57
CA VAL A 74 10.68 -10.46 7.76
C VAL A 74 11.63 -10.92 6.66
N ASN A 75 12.63 -10.09 6.36
CA ASN A 75 13.80 -10.43 5.58
C ASN A 75 15.04 -10.34 6.49
N VAL A 76 15.41 -11.47 7.08
CA VAL A 76 16.61 -11.59 7.93
C VAL A 76 17.57 -12.57 7.29
N GLN A 77 18.87 -12.27 7.32
CA GLN A 77 19.90 -13.12 6.72
C GLN A 77 20.20 -14.37 7.56
N ARG A 78 19.94 -14.32 8.88
CA ARG A 78 20.17 -15.47 9.75
C ARG A 78 19.04 -16.49 9.59
N LYS A 79 19.40 -17.74 9.29
CA LYS A 79 18.50 -18.91 9.20
C LYS A 79 17.80 -19.27 10.53
N GLY A 80 18.00 -18.49 11.60
CA GLY A 80 17.35 -18.69 12.89
C GLY A 80 15.90 -18.18 12.91
N LYS A 81 15.02 -18.89 13.63
CA LYS A 81 13.64 -18.43 13.89
C LYS A 81 13.69 -17.12 14.69
N VAL A 82 13.44 -15.98 14.04
CA VAL A 82 13.30 -14.70 14.74
C VAL A 82 12.04 -14.77 15.61
N LYS A 83 12.22 -14.87 16.93
CA LYS A 83 11.12 -14.78 17.88
C LYS A 83 10.77 -13.30 18.07
N LEU A 84 9.64 -12.87 17.51
CA LEU A 84 9.12 -11.50 17.69
C LEU A 84 7.92 -11.53 18.64
N THR A 85 7.94 -10.65 19.64
CA THR A 85 6.78 -10.41 20.50
C THR A 85 5.97 -9.20 20.02
N LYS A 86 4.71 -9.05 20.47
CA LYS A 86 3.88 -7.88 20.14
C LYS A 86 4.54 -6.56 20.58
N THR A 87 5.20 -6.56 21.74
CA THR A 87 5.91 -5.39 22.27
C THR A 87 7.10 -5.02 21.38
N MET A 88 7.90 -6.00 20.95
CA MET A 88 9.00 -5.76 20.01
C MET A 88 8.48 -5.20 18.68
N LEU A 89 7.39 -5.76 18.15
CA LEU A 89 6.78 -5.24 16.93
C LEU A 89 6.32 -3.80 17.10
N ARG A 90 5.66 -3.45 18.21
CA ARG A 90 5.27 -2.07 18.48
C ARG A 90 6.50 -1.15 18.45
N ASN A 91 7.58 -1.52 19.14
CA ASN A 91 8.79 -0.71 19.19
C ASN A 91 9.46 -0.56 17.82
N ILE A 92 9.54 -1.64 17.04
CA ILE A 92 10.08 -1.60 15.67
C ILE A 92 9.26 -0.67 14.77
N PHE A 93 7.93 -0.79 14.78
CA PHE A 93 7.04 0.00 13.91
C PHE A 93 6.89 1.46 14.37
N LEU A 94 7.27 1.77 15.62
CA LEU A 94 7.40 3.12 16.14
C LEU A 94 8.84 3.65 16.05
N LYS A 95 9.76 2.96 15.37
CA LYS A 95 11.19 3.33 15.25
C LYS A 95 11.94 3.49 16.58
N LYS A 96 11.45 2.86 17.65
CA LYS A 96 12.15 2.77 18.95
C LYS A 96 13.23 1.69 18.96
N THR A 97 13.23 0.79 17.97
CA THR A 97 14.27 -0.23 17.78
C THR A 97 15.03 0.05 16.49
N PRO A 98 16.32 0.42 16.54
CA PRO A 98 17.11 0.72 15.36
C PRO A 98 17.37 -0.54 14.49
N GLY A 99 17.86 -0.33 13.27
CA GLY A 99 18.24 -1.41 12.35
C GLY A 99 17.08 -2.10 11.63
N TRP A 100 15.82 -1.87 12.03
CA TRP A 100 14.65 -2.42 11.33
C TRP A 100 14.04 -1.43 10.33
N HIS A 101 13.54 -1.98 9.21
CA HIS A 101 12.92 -1.21 8.14
C HIS A 101 11.44 -1.58 7.96
N PRO A 102 10.53 -0.99 8.76
CA PRO A 102 9.10 -1.29 8.69
C PRO A 102 8.49 -0.84 7.36
N LYS A 103 7.71 -1.73 6.75
CA LYS A 103 6.99 -1.53 5.49
C LYS A 103 5.49 -1.54 5.76
N PHE A 104 4.86 -0.39 5.53
CA PHE A 104 3.44 -0.21 5.80
C PHE A 104 2.63 -0.42 4.53
N ARG A 105 1.47 -1.06 4.71
CA ARG A 105 0.41 -1.00 3.70
C ARG A 105 -0.28 0.37 3.78
N SER A 106 -0.89 0.83 2.69
CA SER A 106 -1.64 2.10 2.67
C SER A 106 -2.56 2.26 3.88
N PHE A 107 -2.62 3.44 4.49
CA PHE A 107 -3.41 3.71 5.69
C PHE A 107 -4.92 3.52 5.51
N LYS A 108 -5.42 3.69 4.28
CA LYS A 108 -6.83 3.40 3.93
C LYS A 108 -7.16 1.90 4.01
N SER A 109 -6.17 1.04 4.11
CA SER A 109 -6.34 -0.40 4.16
C SER A 109 -6.89 -0.92 5.49
N GLN A 110 -7.82 -1.87 5.40
CA GLN A 110 -8.26 -2.72 6.52
C GLN A 110 -7.09 -3.46 7.21
N VAL A 111 -6.11 -3.97 6.48
CA VAL A 111 -4.90 -4.60 7.07
C VAL A 111 -4.13 -3.65 7.98
N ASN A 112 -3.94 -2.40 7.55
CA ASN A 112 -3.21 -1.41 8.35
C ASN A 112 -3.98 -1.05 9.61
N LYS A 113 -5.30 -0.81 9.47
CA LYS A 113 -6.20 -0.59 10.61
C LYS A 113 -6.14 -1.74 11.61
N ALA A 114 -6.23 -2.98 11.13
CA ALA A 114 -6.15 -4.18 11.97
C ALA A 114 -4.79 -4.28 12.69
N PHE A 115 -3.68 -4.08 11.97
CA PHE A 115 -2.34 -4.11 12.58
C PHE A 115 -2.17 -3.03 13.65
N LEU A 116 -2.55 -1.79 13.37
CA LEU A 116 -2.43 -0.69 14.32
C LEU A 116 -3.29 -0.93 15.57
N LYS A 117 -4.51 -1.46 15.42
CA LYS A 117 -5.37 -1.84 16.55
C LYS A 117 -4.75 -2.97 17.39
N THR A 118 -4.27 -4.03 16.74
CA THR A 118 -3.83 -5.26 17.44
C THR A 118 -2.42 -5.16 18.04
N VAL A 119 -1.50 -4.44 17.37
CA VAL A 119 -0.08 -4.41 17.75
C VAL A 119 0.32 -3.07 18.34
N VAL A 120 0.03 -1.98 17.63
CA VAL A 120 0.45 -0.63 18.05
C VAL A 120 -0.46 -0.08 19.15
N LYS A 121 -1.70 -0.56 19.23
CA LYS A 121 -2.78 -0.08 20.11
C LYS A 121 -3.12 1.40 19.86
N MET A 122 -3.19 1.79 18.59
CA MET A 122 -3.49 3.17 18.18
C MET A 122 -4.44 3.21 16.98
N SER A 123 -5.22 4.29 16.84
CA SER A 123 -5.98 4.57 15.63
C SER A 123 -5.06 5.02 14.49
N VAL A 124 -5.56 4.99 13.25
CA VAL A 124 -4.81 5.50 12.09
C VAL A 124 -4.46 6.99 12.28
N LYS A 125 -5.43 7.80 12.75
CA LYS A 125 -5.22 9.23 13.01
C LYS A 125 -4.14 9.47 14.05
N ASN A 126 -4.17 8.75 15.18
CA ASN A 126 -3.16 8.92 16.24
C ASN A 126 -1.79 8.43 15.78
N PHE A 127 -1.74 7.41 14.93
CA PHE A 127 -0.52 6.93 14.32
C PHE A 127 0.07 7.94 13.33
N ASP A 128 -0.78 8.62 12.56
CA ASP A 128 -0.36 9.70 11.65
C ASP A 128 0.22 10.89 12.43
N LEU A 129 -0.49 11.35 13.46
CA LEU A 129 -0.04 12.40 14.37
C LEU A 129 1.28 12.04 15.06
N TYR A 130 1.44 10.77 15.47
CA TYR A 130 2.70 10.29 16.04
C TYR A 130 3.86 10.51 15.07
N TRP A 131 3.69 10.14 13.80
CA TRP A 131 4.74 10.27 12.80
C TRP A 131 5.01 11.70 12.39
N GLU A 132 3.99 12.56 12.37
CA GLU A 132 4.18 14.00 12.15
C GLU A 132 5.06 14.59 13.24
N LYS A 133 4.70 14.37 14.52
CA LYS A 133 5.53 14.80 15.66
C LYS A 133 6.93 14.21 15.60
N PHE A 134 7.04 12.90 15.35
CA PHE A 134 8.33 12.22 15.25
C PHE A 134 9.22 12.81 14.15
N THR A 135 8.64 13.14 13.00
CA THR A 135 9.37 13.77 11.88
C THR A 135 9.87 15.15 12.27
N THR A 136 9.03 15.96 12.94
CA THR A 136 9.43 17.28 13.44
C THR A 136 10.55 17.21 14.48
N PHE A 137 10.48 16.28 15.43
CA PHE A 137 11.48 16.17 16.50
C PHE A 137 12.80 15.55 16.06
N THR A 138 12.76 14.58 15.14
CA THR A 138 13.96 13.79 14.77
C THR A 138 14.50 14.11 13.38
N GLY A 139 13.78 14.90 12.59
CA GLY A 139 14.07 15.11 11.16
C GLY A 139 13.85 13.87 10.29
N GLN A 140 13.44 12.72 10.85
CA GLN A 140 13.27 11.49 10.10
C GLN A 140 11.93 11.46 9.37
N ASN A 141 11.98 11.20 8.06
CA ASN A 141 10.78 11.09 7.24
C ASN A 141 9.81 9.99 7.71
N LYS A 142 8.51 10.31 7.60
CA LYS A 142 7.41 9.38 7.77
C LYS A 142 7.59 8.12 6.91
N PRO A 143 7.23 6.93 7.41
CA PRO A 143 7.42 5.69 6.67
C PRO A 143 6.60 5.68 5.37
N ARG A 144 7.26 5.24 4.30
CA ARG A 144 6.61 5.07 3.00
C ARG A 144 5.53 3.99 3.05
N GLN A 145 4.39 4.30 2.46
CA GLN A 145 3.26 3.40 2.32
C GLN A 145 3.24 2.72 0.95
N TYR A 146 2.77 1.47 0.91
CA TYR A 146 2.71 0.69 -0.33
C TYR A 146 1.28 0.25 -0.64
N ARG A 147 0.91 0.34 -1.92
CA ARG A 147 -0.38 -0.13 -2.44
C ARG A 147 -0.30 -1.62 -2.73
N GLY A 148 -1.12 -2.40 -2.02
CA GLY A 148 -1.27 -3.84 -2.21
C GLY A 148 -0.20 -4.70 -1.54
N ALA A 149 -0.54 -5.96 -1.32
CA ALA A 149 0.31 -6.92 -0.62
C ALA A 149 1.62 -7.24 -1.37
N TYR A 150 1.58 -7.36 -2.70
CA TYR A 150 2.77 -7.65 -3.50
C TYR A 150 3.87 -6.60 -3.31
N SER A 151 3.49 -5.32 -3.34
CA SER A 151 4.42 -4.20 -3.16
C SER A 151 5.09 -4.22 -1.80
N VAL A 152 4.34 -4.56 -0.74
CA VAL A 152 4.86 -4.73 0.61
C VAL A 152 5.86 -5.88 0.65
N ILE A 153 5.50 -7.08 0.16
CA ILE A 153 6.42 -8.25 0.13
C ILE A 153 7.69 -7.92 -0.65
N ARG A 154 7.55 -7.30 -1.83
CA ARG A 154 8.68 -6.89 -2.67
C ARG A 154 9.62 -5.97 -1.93
N LYS A 155 9.10 -5.03 -1.14
CA LYS A 155 9.91 -4.06 -0.39
C LYS A 155 10.54 -4.68 0.86
N ILE A 156 9.89 -5.63 1.50
CA ILE A 156 10.49 -6.43 2.59
C ILE A 156 11.70 -7.21 2.04
N GLY A 157 11.55 -7.91 0.92
CA GLY A 157 12.63 -8.71 0.32
C GLY A 157 13.77 -7.91 -0.33
N LYS A 158 13.65 -6.57 -0.42
CA LYS A 158 14.71 -5.69 -0.93
C LYS A 158 15.66 -5.23 0.17
N ASP A 159 15.13 -4.94 1.35
CA ASP A 159 15.91 -4.35 2.43
C ASP A 159 16.28 -5.44 3.43
N LYS A 160 17.57 -5.54 3.79
CA LYS A 160 17.99 -6.35 4.94
C LYS A 160 17.25 -5.83 6.19
N MET A 161 16.81 -6.72 7.07
CA MET A 161 15.97 -6.36 8.23
C MET A 161 14.65 -5.67 7.84
N GLY A 162 14.17 -5.93 6.62
CA GLY A 162 12.84 -5.52 6.19
C GLY A 162 11.77 -6.26 6.99
N ILE A 163 10.75 -5.53 7.45
CA ILE A 163 9.63 -6.12 8.21
C ILE A 163 8.32 -5.52 7.74
N GLY A 164 7.27 -6.32 7.67
CA GLY A 164 5.93 -5.83 7.35
C GLY A 164 4.87 -6.85 7.72
N PHE A 165 3.63 -6.55 7.34
CA PHE A 165 2.48 -7.34 7.76
C PHE A 165 1.44 -7.45 6.64
N LEU A 166 0.72 -8.56 6.62
CA LEU A 166 -0.34 -8.89 5.64
C LEU A 166 -1.43 -9.72 6.32
N TYR A 167 -2.60 -9.88 5.67
CA TYR A 167 -3.50 -10.96 6.07
C TYR A 167 -2.95 -12.34 5.66
N LEU A 168 -3.28 -13.37 6.43
CA LEU A 168 -2.88 -14.76 6.17
C LEU A 168 -3.33 -15.25 4.77
N TYR A 169 -4.57 -14.94 4.36
CA TYR A 169 -5.06 -15.34 3.04
C TYR A 169 -4.25 -14.68 1.90
N GLU A 170 -3.72 -13.47 2.10
CA GLU A 170 -2.88 -12.80 1.11
C GLU A 170 -1.55 -13.54 0.98
N TRP A 171 -0.94 -13.88 2.12
CA TRP A 171 0.29 -14.67 2.17
C TRP A 171 0.15 -16.03 1.47
N GLU A 172 -0.92 -16.78 1.77
CA GLU A 172 -1.21 -18.06 1.12
C GLU A 172 -1.45 -17.94 -0.39
N LYS A 173 -2.11 -16.85 -0.82
CA LYS A 173 -2.27 -16.54 -2.24
C LYS A 173 -0.91 -16.39 -2.94
N TYR A 174 0.06 -15.72 -2.32
CA TYR A 174 1.40 -15.58 -2.90
C TYR A 174 2.22 -16.86 -2.84
N LYS A 175 2.09 -17.68 -1.79
CA LYS A 175 2.68 -19.03 -1.76
C LYS A 175 2.20 -19.88 -2.94
N ARG A 176 0.89 -19.88 -3.23
CA ARG A 176 0.34 -20.58 -4.40
C ARG A 176 0.89 -20.04 -5.72
N LYS A 177 1.03 -18.72 -5.86
CA LYS A 177 1.64 -18.10 -7.05
C LYS A 177 3.12 -18.47 -7.21
N ALA A 178 3.87 -18.64 -6.12
CA ALA A 178 5.27 -19.04 -6.18
C ALA A 178 5.49 -20.46 -6.70
N LYS A 179 4.51 -21.37 -6.53
CA LYS A 179 4.56 -22.70 -7.15
C LYS A 179 4.52 -22.64 -8.68
N LYS A 180 3.88 -21.60 -9.25
CA LYS A 180 3.65 -21.45 -10.69
C LYS A 180 4.61 -20.47 -11.37
N SER A 181 5.38 -19.68 -10.62
CA SER A 181 6.17 -18.59 -11.19
C SER A 181 7.47 -18.33 -10.43
N ASN A 182 8.58 -18.41 -11.15
CA ASN A 182 9.93 -18.16 -10.62
C ASN A 182 10.10 -16.76 -10.02
N ARG A 183 9.41 -15.74 -10.56
CA ARG A 183 9.44 -14.38 -10.02
C ARG A 183 8.97 -14.32 -8.57
N TYR A 184 7.90 -15.04 -8.23
CA TYR A 184 7.38 -15.10 -6.87
C TYR A 184 8.20 -16.04 -5.99
N LYS A 185 8.73 -17.14 -6.56
CA LYS A 185 9.63 -18.07 -5.85
C LYS A 185 10.88 -17.36 -5.32
N LYS A 186 11.59 -16.62 -6.18
CA LYS A 186 12.79 -15.83 -5.81
C LYS A 186 12.48 -14.76 -4.75
N LEU A 187 11.29 -14.17 -4.81
CA LEU A 187 10.87 -13.17 -3.82
C LEU A 187 10.59 -13.81 -2.45
N LEU A 188 9.88 -14.93 -2.41
CA LEU A 188 9.52 -15.61 -1.16
C LEU A 188 10.69 -16.35 -0.50
N GLN A 189 11.75 -16.67 -1.23
CA GLN A 189 12.99 -17.19 -0.66
C GLN A 189 13.66 -16.21 0.31
N LYS A 190 13.44 -14.90 0.13
CA LYS A 190 14.03 -13.84 0.97
C LYS A 190 13.12 -13.42 2.13
N VAL A 191 11.86 -13.82 2.11
CA VAL A 191 10.83 -13.29 3.03
C VAL A 191 10.19 -14.44 3.78
N HIS A 192 10.32 -14.42 5.10
CA HIS A 192 9.85 -15.48 5.97
C HIS A 192 8.76 -14.98 6.94
N PRO A 193 7.76 -15.80 7.25
CA PRO A 193 6.81 -15.49 8.31
C PRO A 193 7.50 -15.62 9.68
N ALA A 194 7.44 -14.55 10.49
CA ALA A 194 8.03 -14.51 11.82
C ALA A 194 6.99 -14.68 12.94
N LEU A 195 5.78 -14.15 12.75
CA LEU A 195 4.72 -14.21 13.76
C LEU A 195 3.34 -14.25 13.11
N PHE A 196 2.44 -15.04 13.69
CA PHE A 196 1.02 -15.08 13.35
C PHE A 196 0.22 -14.42 14.47
N LEU A 197 -0.68 -13.51 14.11
CA LEU A 197 -1.45 -12.71 15.04
C LEU A 197 -2.94 -12.86 14.76
N GLU A 198 -3.72 -13.10 15.81
CA GLU A 198 -5.18 -13.06 15.71
C GLU A 198 -5.69 -11.63 15.89
N VAL A 199 -6.52 -11.20 14.95
CA VAL A 199 -7.21 -9.91 14.96
C VAL A 199 -8.48 -10.09 15.78
N LYS A 200 -8.44 -9.66 17.04
CA LYS A 200 -9.65 -9.56 17.87
C LYS A 200 -10.61 -8.55 17.23
N LYS A 201 -11.87 -8.94 17.09
CA LYS A 201 -12.93 -8.09 16.53
C LYS A 201 -13.11 -6.84 17.41
#